data_AF-A0A3A2I6P0-F1
#
_entry.id   AF-A0A3A2I6P0-F1
#
_cell.length_a   1.000
_cell.length_b   1.000
_cell.length_c   1.000
_cell.angle_alpha   90.00
_cell.angle_beta   90.00
_cell.angle_gamma   90.00
#
_symmetry.space_group_name_H-M   'P 1'
#
loop_
_entity.id
_entity.type
_entity.pdbx_description
1 polymer ?
#
loop_
_entity_poly.entity_id
_entity_poly.type
_entity_poly.pdbx_seq_one_letter_code
_entity_poly.pdbx_strand_id
1 'polypeptide(L)'
;MKKIVRLVGVISLFGSHSVHAMSEKDWDVLTDIGAYGLVATAAAVPAYKGDWEGFWQAGFSIGTASGIGLIGKVSIDAERPDKSGNDSFPSNHTANAFASATNLYLRYGWEAGLPAYGVAALVGVGRVEAKKHYWRDVLAGAALGTLSAYVLTDAYDENVQLLPWVSSEDVGVLLTYHW
;
A
#
# COMPACT_ATOMS: atom_id res chain seq x y z
N MET A 1 29.87 -20.35 -5.70
CA MET A 1 28.95 -20.61 -6.83
C MET A 1 27.52 -20.62 -6.30
N LYS A 2 26.82 -19.48 -6.32
CA LYS A 2 25.42 -19.36 -5.84
C LYS A 2 24.48 -19.61 -7.02
N LYS A 3 23.59 -20.62 -6.90
CA LYS A 3 22.55 -20.90 -7.90
C LYS A 3 21.48 -19.81 -7.79
N ILE A 4 21.35 -18.99 -8.82
CA ILE A 4 20.29 -18.00 -9.00
C ILE A 4 19.07 -18.76 -9.51
N VAL A 5 18.04 -18.92 -8.67
CA VAL A 5 16.72 -19.37 -9.10
C VAL A 5 15.91 -18.12 -9.45
N ARG A 6 15.81 -17.79 -10.74
CA ARG A 6 14.87 -16.80 -11.26
C ARG A 6 13.56 -17.51 -11.55
N LEU A 7 12.59 -17.43 -10.64
CA LEU A 7 11.22 -17.82 -10.91
C LEU A 7 10.49 -16.62 -11.52
N VAL A 8 10.60 -16.45 -12.84
CA VAL A 8 9.74 -15.51 -13.58
C VAL A 8 8.44 -16.25 -13.88
N GLY A 9 7.44 -16.07 -13.02
CA GLY A 9 6.08 -16.49 -13.31
C GLY A 9 5.44 -15.49 -14.26
N VAL A 10 5.49 -15.78 -15.58
CA VAL A 10 4.63 -15.08 -16.55
C VAL A 10 3.22 -15.66 -16.40
N ILE A 11 2.33 -14.91 -15.76
CA ILE A 11 0.89 -15.22 -15.79
C ILE A 11 0.34 -14.68 -17.11
N SER A 12 0.33 -15.54 -18.13
CA SER A 12 -0.40 -15.30 -19.37
C SER A 12 -1.87 -15.67 -19.16
N LEU A 13 -2.72 -14.71 -18.81
CA LEU A 13 -4.18 -14.89 -18.80
C LEU A 13 -4.78 -14.33 -20.08
N PHE A 14 -4.67 -15.09 -21.18
CA PHE A 14 -5.57 -14.94 -22.34
C PHE A 14 -6.76 -15.87 -22.14
N GLY A 15 -7.68 -15.47 -21.27
CA GLY A 15 -9.02 -16.04 -21.18
C GLY A 15 -10.02 -14.96 -21.56
N SER A 16 -10.80 -15.18 -22.61
CA SER A 16 -11.98 -14.36 -22.93
C SER A 16 -13.02 -14.54 -21.83
N HIS A 17 -12.87 -13.80 -20.74
CA HIS A 17 -13.88 -13.68 -19.71
C HIS A 17 -14.83 -12.59 -20.18
N SER A 18 -16.12 -12.92 -20.26
CA SER A 18 -17.18 -11.92 -20.42
C SER A 18 -16.92 -10.84 -19.37
N VAL A 19 -16.63 -9.61 -19.79
CA VAL A 19 -16.43 -8.48 -18.88
C VAL A 19 -17.79 -8.15 -18.30
N HIS A 20 -18.15 -8.85 -17.22
CA HIS A 20 -19.31 -8.52 -16.43
C HIS A 20 -18.92 -7.34 -15.54
N ALA A 21 -19.74 -6.29 -15.54
CA ALA A 21 -19.53 -5.19 -14.60
C ALA A 21 -19.59 -5.75 -13.18
N MET A 22 -18.52 -5.57 -12.42
CA MET A 22 -18.47 -5.99 -11.02
C MET A 22 -19.50 -5.20 -10.22
N SER A 23 -20.26 -5.87 -9.37
CA SER A 23 -21.18 -5.19 -8.46
C SER A 23 -20.42 -4.43 -7.37
N GLU A 24 -21.08 -3.48 -6.71
CA GLU A 24 -20.49 -2.75 -5.57
C GLU A 24 -19.96 -3.70 -4.48
N LYS A 25 -20.66 -4.82 -4.27
CA LYS A 25 -20.25 -5.86 -3.31
C LYS A 25 -19.02 -6.63 -3.79
N ASP A 26 -18.92 -6.92 -5.08
CA ASP A 26 -17.74 -7.60 -5.63
C ASP A 26 -16.49 -6.73 -5.52
N TRP A 27 -16.64 -5.41 -5.74
CA TRP A 27 -15.58 -4.44 -5.48
C TRP A 27 -15.18 -4.39 -4.01
N ASP A 28 -16.14 -4.41 -3.09
CA ASP A 28 -15.87 -4.42 -1.66
C ASP A 28 -15.05 -5.66 -1.25
N VAL A 29 -15.46 -6.85 -1.71
CA VAL A 29 -14.72 -8.10 -1.44
C VAL A 29 -13.33 -8.09 -2.09
N LEU A 30 -13.22 -7.66 -3.35
CA LEU A 30 -11.93 -7.60 -4.06
C LEU A 30 -10.95 -6.69 -3.32
N THR A 31 -11.43 -5.53 -2.86
CA THR A 31 -10.59 -4.55 -2.17
C THR A 31 -10.25 -4.94 -0.74
N ASP A 32 -11.10 -5.72 -0.06
CA ASP A 32 -10.76 -6.36 1.22
C ASP A 32 -9.61 -7.36 1.02
N ILE A 33 -9.75 -8.26 0.05
CA ILE A 33 -8.71 -9.26 -0.27
C ILE A 33 -7.41 -8.59 -0.68
N GLY A 34 -7.46 -7.55 -1.52
CA GLY A 34 -6.28 -6.81 -1.95
C GLY A 34 -5.56 -6.12 -0.78
N ALA A 35 -6.30 -5.46 0.11
CA ALA A 35 -5.72 -4.76 1.25
C ALA A 35 -5.10 -5.73 2.26
N TYR A 36 -5.84 -6.76 2.68
CA TYR A 36 -5.32 -7.75 3.63
C TYR A 36 -4.23 -8.63 3.01
N GLY A 37 -4.31 -8.92 1.71
CA GLY A 37 -3.27 -9.61 0.96
C GLY A 37 -1.96 -8.82 0.94
N LEU A 38 -2.01 -7.50 0.77
CA LEU A 38 -0.84 -6.63 0.87
C LEU A 38 -0.26 -6.59 2.28
N VAL A 39 -1.10 -6.45 3.31
CA VAL A 39 -0.65 -6.49 4.71
C VAL A 39 0.02 -7.82 5.03
N ALA A 40 -0.59 -8.93 4.62
CA ALA A 40 -0.03 -10.27 4.80
C ALA A 40 1.30 -10.41 4.04
N THR A 41 1.41 -9.87 2.83
CA THR A 41 2.65 -9.90 2.04
C THR A 41 3.75 -9.07 2.70
N ALA A 42 3.43 -7.88 3.18
CA ALA A 42 4.37 -7.01 3.90
C ALA A 42 4.86 -7.62 5.21
N ALA A 43 4.09 -8.51 5.83
CA ALA A 43 4.53 -9.29 6.99
C ALA A 43 5.30 -10.57 6.58
N ALA A 44 4.83 -11.29 5.57
CA ALA A 44 5.36 -12.59 5.18
C ALA A 44 6.71 -12.50 4.47
N VAL A 45 6.92 -11.50 3.61
CA VAL A 45 8.17 -11.34 2.86
C VAL A 45 9.37 -11.11 3.80
N PRO A 46 9.32 -10.19 4.77
CA PRO A 46 10.39 -10.04 5.75
C PRO A 46 10.59 -11.31 6.59
N ALA A 47 9.52 -11.91 7.11
CA ALA A 47 9.61 -13.12 7.92
C ALA A 47 10.27 -14.28 7.15
N TYR A 48 9.96 -14.45 5.87
CA TYR A 48 10.57 -15.46 5.00
C TYR A 48 12.06 -15.20 4.74
N LYS A 49 12.45 -13.93 4.61
CA LYS A 49 13.86 -13.54 4.42
C LYS A 49 14.67 -13.51 5.73
N GLY A 50 14.07 -13.80 6.87
CA GLY A 50 14.70 -13.65 8.19
C GLY A 50 14.89 -12.19 8.61
N ASP A 51 14.24 -11.27 7.91
CA ASP A 51 14.30 -9.83 8.10
C ASP A 51 13.31 -9.37 9.16
N TRP A 52 13.63 -9.63 10.43
CA TRP A 52 12.71 -9.40 11.54
C TRP A 52 12.49 -7.92 11.84
N GLU A 53 13.47 -7.08 11.53
CA GLU A 53 13.33 -5.64 11.63
C GLU A 53 12.32 -5.13 10.58
N GLY A 54 12.37 -5.64 9.35
CA GLY A 54 11.39 -5.30 8.31
C GLY A 54 9.97 -5.69 8.66
N PHE A 55 9.80 -6.85 9.30
CA PHE A 55 8.51 -7.27 9.84
C PHE A 55 7.96 -6.26 10.84
N TRP A 56 8.80 -5.80 11.80
CA TRP A 56 8.36 -4.84 12.80
C TRP A 56 8.12 -3.46 12.21
N GLN A 57 8.97 -2.99 11.30
CA GLN A 57 8.77 -1.73 10.59
C GLN A 57 7.47 -1.74 9.77
N ALA A 58 7.15 -2.84 9.08
CA ALA A 58 5.86 -3.02 8.41
C ALA A 58 4.70 -2.96 9.40
N GLY A 59 4.79 -3.69 10.51
CA GLY A 59 3.78 -3.69 11.56
C GLY A 59 3.55 -2.30 12.17
N PHE A 60 4.61 -1.57 12.51
CA PHE A 60 4.51 -0.22 13.04
C PHE A 60 3.98 0.79 12.02
N SER A 61 4.37 0.67 10.74
CA SER A 61 3.89 1.52 9.64
C SER A 61 2.38 1.35 9.42
N ILE A 62 1.92 0.11 9.33
CA ILE A 62 0.50 -0.21 9.13
C ILE A 62 -0.30 0.15 10.39
N GLY A 63 0.21 -0.17 11.58
CA GLY A 63 -0.41 0.15 12.86
C GLY A 63 -0.58 1.66 13.05
N THR A 64 0.44 2.45 12.74
CA THR A 64 0.39 3.92 12.80
C THR A 64 -0.60 4.49 11.80
N ALA A 65 -0.59 4.01 10.55
CA ALA A 65 -1.56 4.43 9.52
C ALA A 65 -3.01 4.13 9.94
N SER A 66 -3.25 2.91 10.44
CA SER A 66 -4.56 2.51 10.98
C SER A 66 -4.96 3.34 12.18
N GLY A 67 -4.05 3.60 13.12
CA GLY A 67 -4.31 4.39 14.33
C GLY A 67 -4.70 5.82 14.00
N ILE A 68 -3.92 6.50 13.15
CA ILE A 68 -4.23 7.86 12.70
C ILE A 68 -5.53 7.89 11.89
N GLY A 69 -5.75 6.91 11.02
CA GLY A 69 -6.97 6.85 10.23
C GLY A 69 -8.22 6.58 11.07
N LEU A 70 -8.13 5.77 12.13
CA LEU A 70 -9.20 5.62 13.11
C LEU A 70 -9.49 6.92 13.86
N ILE A 71 -8.46 7.67 14.26
CA ILE A 71 -8.62 9.00 14.87
C ILE A 71 -9.32 9.94 13.89
N GLY A 72 -8.93 9.93 12.61
CA GLY A 72 -9.58 10.71 11.56
C GLY A 72 -11.07 10.39 11.45
N LYS A 73 -11.41 9.09 11.41
CA LYS A 73 -12.80 8.61 11.32
C LYS A 73 -13.70 9.03 12.48
N VAL A 74 -13.18 9.07 13.70
CA VAL A 74 -13.97 9.49 14.87
C VAL A 74 -14.02 11.01 15.03
N SER A 75 -13.10 11.74 14.41
CA SER A 75 -13.00 13.20 14.51
C SER A 75 -13.72 13.93 13.39
N ILE A 76 -13.85 13.30 12.22
CA ILE A 76 -14.42 13.89 11.01
C ILE A 76 -15.71 13.14 10.67
N ASP A 77 -16.84 13.81 10.90
CA ASP A 77 -18.16 13.33 10.54
C ASP A 77 -18.32 13.41 9.00
N ALA A 78 -18.10 12.28 8.34
CA ALA A 78 -18.11 12.17 6.88
C ALA A 78 -19.02 11.01 6.45
N GLU A 79 -20.22 11.34 5.98
CA GLU A 79 -21.18 10.37 5.45
C GLU A 79 -20.62 9.62 4.24
N ARG A 80 -20.75 8.29 4.23
CA ARG A 80 -20.32 7.43 3.12
C ARG A 80 -21.27 7.54 1.92
N PRO A 81 -20.78 7.34 0.67
CA PRO A 81 -21.63 7.37 -0.52
C PRO A 81 -22.80 6.35 -0.49
N ASP A 82 -22.62 5.20 0.18
CA ASP A 82 -23.64 4.16 0.35
C ASP A 82 -24.57 4.38 1.56
N LYS A 83 -24.41 5.49 2.31
CA LYS A 83 -25.15 5.82 3.54
C LYS A 83 -25.01 4.78 4.66
N SER A 84 -23.99 3.92 4.62
CA SER A 84 -23.76 2.91 5.65
C SER A 84 -23.24 3.48 6.97
N GLY A 85 -22.76 4.71 6.97
CA GLY A 85 -22.27 5.38 8.17
C GLY A 85 -21.54 6.70 7.88
N ASN A 86 -21.08 7.31 8.96
CA ASN A 86 -20.47 8.64 8.99
C ASN A 86 -18.95 8.63 9.19
N ASP A 87 -18.31 7.51 8.88
CA ASP A 87 -16.88 7.25 9.09
C ASP A 87 -16.14 7.08 7.74
N SER A 88 -16.51 7.86 6.73
CA SER A 88 -15.94 7.77 5.39
C SER A 88 -14.51 8.30 5.30
N PHE A 89 -14.15 9.32 6.09
CA PHE A 89 -12.82 9.94 5.99
C PHE A 89 -11.88 9.55 7.14
N PRO A 90 -10.61 9.20 6.87
CA PRO A 90 -10.04 8.75 5.59
C PRO A 90 -10.33 7.25 5.34
N SER A 91 -9.96 6.74 4.15
CA SER A 91 -10.06 5.30 3.89
C SER A 91 -8.93 4.50 4.56
N ASN A 92 -9.25 3.77 5.63
CA ASN A 92 -8.30 2.89 6.32
C ASN A 92 -7.79 1.74 5.44
N HIS A 93 -8.63 1.19 4.56
CA HIS A 93 -8.20 0.14 3.64
C HIS A 93 -7.15 0.64 2.66
N THR A 94 -7.34 1.85 2.11
CA THR A 94 -6.34 2.49 1.27
C THR A 94 -5.09 2.84 2.08
N ALA A 95 -5.23 3.37 3.30
CA ALA A 95 -4.08 3.69 4.15
C ALA A 95 -3.21 2.46 4.46
N ASN A 96 -3.83 1.34 4.82
CA ASN A 96 -3.09 0.10 5.10
C ASN A 96 -2.44 -0.47 3.84
N ALA A 97 -3.15 -0.49 2.71
CA ALA A 97 -2.61 -0.96 1.45
C ALA A 97 -1.40 -0.14 0.98
N PHE A 98 -1.48 1.20 1.05
CA PHE A 98 -0.37 2.08 0.71
C PHE A 98 0.78 2.01 1.71
N ALA A 99 0.51 1.84 3.01
CA ALA A 99 1.56 1.61 4.00
C ALA A 99 2.32 0.30 3.71
N SER A 100 1.60 -0.79 3.41
CA SER A 100 2.21 -2.07 3.02
C SER A 100 3.02 -1.97 1.72
N ALA A 101 2.46 -1.33 0.68
CA ALA A 101 3.16 -1.15 -0.60
C ALA A 101 4.41 -0.28 -0.47
N THR A 102 4.32 0.81 0.28
CA THR A 102 5.45 1.72 0.54
C THR A 102 6.54 1.01 1.35
N ASN A 103 6.17 0.22 2.36
CA ASN A 103 7.14 -0.57 3.12
C ASN A 103 7.87 -1.60 2.23
N LEU A 104 7.14 -2.34 1.39
CA LEU A 104 7.74 -3.28 0.44
C LEU A 104 8.67 -2.57 -0.57
N TYR A 105 8.28 -1.38 -1.04
CA TYR A 105 9.10 -0.55 -1.93
C TYR A 105 10.40 -0.08 -1.26
N LEU A 106 10.30 0.54 -0.09
CA LEU A 106 11.45 1.09 0.62
C LEU A 106 12.41 -0.02 1.05
N ARG A 107 11.86 -1.13 1.54
CA ARG A 107 12.68 -2.21 2.09
C ARG A 107 13.26 -3.13 1.01
N TYR A 108 12.49 -3.51 -0.02
CA TYR A 108 12.93 -4.49 -1.02
C TYR A 108 13.09 -3.96 -2.44
N GLY A 109 12.96 -2.65 -2.63
CA GLY A 109 13.14 -2.01 -3.92
C GLY A 109 11.90 -2.04 -4.81
N TRP A 110 12.09 -1.48 -6.00
CA TRP A 110 11.00 -1.23 -6.96
C TRP A 110 10.38 -2.53 -7.51
N GLU A 111 11.12 -3.64 -7.55
CA GLU A 111 10.63 -4.93 -8.02
C GLU A 111 9.50 -5.48 -7.13
N ALA A 112 9.59 -5.24 -5.82
CA ALA A 112 8.53 -5.57 -4.86
C ALA A 112 7.50 -4.44 -4.75
N GLY A 113 7.96 -3.19 -4.77
CA GLY A 113 7.11 -2.01 -4.59
C GLY A 113 6.14 -1.75 -5.73
N LEU A 114 6.58 -1.82 -6.98
CA LEU A 114 5.76 -1.51 -8.15
C LEU A 114 4.49 -2.39 -8.26
N PRO A 115 4.57 -3.73 -8.19
CA PRO A 115 3.36 -4.56 -8.19
C PRO A 115 2.50 -4.30 -6.94
N ALA A 116 3.11 -4.05 -5.77
CA ALA A 116 2.38 -3.75 -4.55
C ALA A 116 1.59 -2.44 -4.64
N TYR A 117 2.17 -1.39 -5.22
CA TYR A 117 1.47 -0.14 -5.50
C TYR A 117 0.36 -0.31 -6.54
N GLY A 118 0.55 -1.19 -7.53
CA GLY A 118 -0.50 -1.56 -8.47
C GLY A 118 -1.73 -2.13 -7.76
N VAL A 119 -1.52 -3.07 -6.83
CA VAL A 119 -2.60 -3.62 -5.99
C VAL A 119 -3.19 -2.55 -5.07
N ALA A 120 -2.37 -1.70 -4.45
CA ALA A 120 -2.85 -0.64 -3.57
C ALA A 120 -3.72 0.40 -4.31
N ALA A 121 -3.35 0.72 -5.55
CA ALA A 121 -4.15 1.59 -6.42
C ALA A 121 -5.50 0.94 -6.78
N LEU A 122 -5.51 -0.37 -7.09
CA LEU A 122 -6.76 -1.12 -7.33
C LEU A 122 -7.65 -1.16 -6.09
N VAL A 123 -7.08 -1.29 -4.89
CA VAL A 123 -7.83 -1.15 -3.63
C VAL A 123 -8.45 0.25 -3.52
N GLY A 124 -7.70 1.30 -3.83
CA GLY A 124 -8.21 2.68 -3.80
C GLY A 124 -9.38 2.89 -4.76
N VAL A 125 -9.21 2.51 -6.03
CA VAL A 125 -10.26 2.62 -7.06
C VAL A 125 -11.48 1.81 -6.66
N GLY A 126 -11.29 0.55 -6.26
CA GLY A 126 -12.41 -0.32 -5.90
C GLY A 126 -13.18 0.16 -4.67
N ARG A 127 -12.58 0.90 -3.73
CA ARG A 127 -13.32 1.52 -2.62
C ARG A 127 -14.25 2.65 -3.06
N VAL A 128 -13.92 3.35 -4.15
CA VAL A 128 -14.80 4.32 -4.78
C VAL A 128 -15.92 3.61 -5.54
N GLU A 129 -15.58 2.59 -6.34
CA GLU A 129 -16.56 1.78 -7.09
C GLU A 129 -17.54 1.02 -6.19
N ALA A 130 -17.08 0.56 -5.02
CA ALA A 130 -17.91 -0.04 -3.97
C ALA A 130 -18.76 0.97 -3.18
N LYS A 131 -18.71 2.26 -3.52
CA LYS A 131 -19.40 3.37 -2.82
C LYS A 131 -19.10 3.46 -1.32
N LYS A 132 -17.94 2.95 -0.89
CA LYS A 132 -17.49 3.02 0.51
C LYS A 132 -16.85 4.35 0.84
N HIS A 133 -16.20 4.96 -0.15
CA HIS A 133 -15.39 6.16 0.03
C HIS A 133 -15.48 7.07 -1.20
N TYR A 134 -15.38 8.38 -0.99
CA TYR A 134 -15.11 9.33 -2.05
C TYR A 134 -13.62 9.29 -2.44
N TRP A 135 -13.31 9.74 -3.66
CA TRP A 135 -11.94 9.83 -4.15
C TRP A 135 -11.01 10.61 -3.19
N ARG A 136 -11.52 11.64 -2.51
CA ARG A 136 -10.74 12.43 -1.53
C ARG A 136 -10.36 11.62 -0.30
N ASP A 137 -11.22 10.70 0.15
CA ASP A 137 -10.96 9.86 1.34
C ASP A 137 -9.91 8.80 1.00
N VAL A 138 -9.93 8.31 -0.24
CA VAL A 138 -8.92 7.41 -0.81
C VAL A 138 -7.58 8.11 -0.96
N LEU A 139 -7.53 9.33 -1.52
CA LEU A 139 -6.29 10.09 -1.62
C LEU A 139 -5.69 10.42 -0.25
N ALA A 140 -6.51 10.83 0.71
CA ALA A 140 -6.06 11.07 2.08
C ALA A 140 -5.53 9.78 2.73
N GLY A 141 -6.21 8.65 2.53
CA GLY A 141 -5.74 7.34 2.97
C GLY A 141 -4.40 6.97 2.35
N ALA A 142 -4.25 7.10 1.04
CA ALA A 142 -3.01 6.82 0.33
C ALA A 142 -1.83 7.65 0.85
N ALA A 143 -2.03 8.97 1.00
CA ALA A 143 -1.02 9.88 1.55
C ALA A 143 -0.66 9.48 2.98
N LEU A 144 -1.65 9.22 3.84
CA LEU A 144 -1.41 8.80 5.22
C LEU A 144 -0.60 7.49 5.30
N GLY A 145 -0.97 6.49 4.50
CA GLY A 145 -0.29 5.21 4.44
C GLY A 145 1.16 5.33 3.99
N THR A 146 1.39 6.05 2.88
CA THR A 146 2.73 6.27 2.35
C THR A 146 3.61 7.06 3.33
N LEU A 147 3.09 8.13 3.94
CA LEU A 147 3.86 8.91 4.91
C LEU A 147 4.19 8.09 6.16
N SER A 148 3.24 7.31 6.68
CA SER A 148 3.47 6.44 7.83
C SER A 148 4.61 5.46 7.58
N ALA A 149 4.60 4.79 6.42
CA ALA A 149 5.65 3.86 6.04
C ALA A 149 6.98 4.54 5.74
N TYR A 150 6.97 5.72 5.11
CA TYR A 150 8.18 6.48 4.81
C TYR A 150 8.93 6.93 6.08
N VAL A 151 8.21 7.28 7.14
CA VAL A 151 8.82 7.67 8.42
C VAL A 151 9.34 6.46 9.22
N LEU A 152 8.74 5.29 9.03
CA LEU A 152 8.96 4.13 9.89
C LEU A 152 9.69 2.95 9.22
N THR A 153 10.07 3.10 7.95
CA THR A 153 10.73 2.03 7.17
C THR A 153 12.07 2.48 6.61
N ASP A 154 13.11 1.70 6.89
CA ASP A 154 14.44 1.83 6.31
C ASP A 154 14.68 0.75 5.23
N ALA A 155 15.67 0.98 4.36
CA ALA A 155 16.04 0.04 3.30
C ALA A 155 16.67 -1.26 3.86
N TYR A 156 16.40 -2.41 3.23
CA TYR A 156 16.97 -3.70 3.65
C TYR A 156 18.44 -3.86 3.29
N ASP A 157 18.85 -3.27 2.16
CA ASP A 157 20.21 -3.30 1.65
C ASP A 157 20.62 -1.85 1.37
N GLU A 158 21.56 -1.33 2.16
CA GLU A 158 21.95 0.08 2.19
C GLU A 158 22.70 0.52 0.92
N ASN A 159 23.01 -0.42 0.04
CA ASN A 159 23.82 -0.18 -1.16
C ASN A 159 23.16 0.80 -2.14
N VAL A 160 21.82 0.91 -2.19
CA VAL A 160 21.12 1.88 -3.04
C VAL A 160 19.93 2.47 -2.28
N GLN A 161 19.96 3.77 -1.96
CA GLN A 161 18.83 4.48 -1.38
C GLN A 161 18.32 5.56 -2.34
N LEU A 162 17.00 5.65 -2.51
CA LEU A 162 16.33 6.70 -3.28
C LEU A 162 15.45 7.51 -2.34
N LEU A 163 15.87 8.73 -2.03
CA LEU A 163 15.12 9.63 -1.14
C LEU A 163 14.56 10.81 -1.95
N PRO A 164 13.24 11.06 -1.97
CA PRO A 164 12.71 12.32 -2.47
C PRO A 164 13.25 13.49 -1.63
N TRP A 165 13.72 14.53 -2.31
CA TRP A 165 14.23 15.76 -1.72
C TRP A 165 13.36 16.93 -2.16
N VAL A 166 12.91 17.75 -1.21
CA VAL A 166 12.11 18.95 -1.47
C VAL A 166 12.77 20.15 -0.79
N SER A 167 13.09 21.15 -1.59
CA SER A 167 13.60 22.47 -1.20
C SER A 167 12.58 23.55 -1.60
N SER A 168 12.74 24.78 -1.07
CA SER A 168 11.91 25.93 -1.48
C SER A 168 12.04 26.30 -2.96
N GLU A 169 13.11 25.85 -3.62
CA GLU A 169 13.43 26.18 -5.01
C GLU A 169 13.43 24.94 -5.93
N ASP A 170 13.61 23.74 -5.38
CA ASP A 170 13.84 22.52 -6.17
C ASP A 170 13.11 21.30 -5.58
N VAL A 171 12.69 20.40 -6.47
CA VAL A 171 12.23 19.05 -6.12
C VAL A 171 13.10 18.05 -6.87
N GLY A 172 13.65 17.07 -6.17
CA GLY A 172 14.56 16.09 -6.74
C GLY A 172 14.47 14.73 -6.06
N VAL A 173 15.33 13.82 -6.51
CA VAL A 173 15.52 12.50 -5.91
C VAL A 173 17.01 12.31 -5.66
N LEU A 174 17.36 12.03 -4.41
CA LEU A 174 18.72 11.69 -3.98
C LEU A 174 18.93 10.19 -4.18
N LEU A 175 19.93 9.82 -4.98
CA LEU A 175 20.43 8.44 -5.06
C LEU A 175 21.71 8.35 -4.23
N THR A 176 21.70 7.56 -3.16
CA THR A 176 22.90 7.21 -2.41
C THR A 176 23.31 5.80 -2.79
N TYR A 177 24.55 5.62 -3.26
CA TYR A 177 25.13 4.31 -3.55
C TYR A 177 26.35 4.06 -2.66
N HIS A 178 26.28 3.05 -1.80
CA HIS A 178 27.43 2.60 -0.99
C HIS A 178 28.09 1.40 -1.68
N TRP A 179 29.40 1.53 -1.96
CA TRP A 179 30.25 0.50 -2.58
C TRP A 179 31.27 -0.07 -1.59
#